data_AF-A0A973ES22-F1
#
_entry.id   AF-A0A973ES22-F1
#
_cell.length_a   1.000
_cell.length_b   1.000
_cell.length_c   1.000
_cell.angle_alpha   90.00
_cell.angle_beta   90.00
_cell.angle_gamma   90.00
#
_symmetry.space_group_name_H-M   'P 1'
#
loop_
_entity.id
_entity.type
_entity.pdbx_description
1 polymer ?
#
loop_
_entity_poly.entity_id
_entity_poly.type
_entity_poly.pdbx_seq_one_letter_code
_entity_poly.pdbx_strand_id
1 'polypeptide(L)'
;MGAEDIPEHLRSDETHRSEAQKFTGTVSMELTDLIQMLCLSGSDLIIRVKSSSGSGIIYVREGQIHHAQTDVLQGEQAFFEIIAWRDGHFELMPFLDVGVNSVKKAWEHLLLEAMRLRDEGKAPHIRPDHPDGVEDFAEDPEPGELDDRLDTMFDELEQIARQVVDEPSSRTFPSPARPVRILVVDDSSFFSRQLRRMFEEDEDIRVEAVAQNGKECLDILATRPEIDLVTLDIQMPVMKGDTALKHIMIQYPVPVLILSSVQADSLDKIFEFLQLGAVDFMPKPGTTEDMSLYGRRLRDTARRISSADVTRFRRPRIRPALTEAGTGTAPTGSNRLLIILGAEGAHMDWFRLPLRRLCCAGLVIGLQKIDEAFLPGFCRLIQNSTGVGAIPLLGSKNLDTGRFYLGNAARKIEVEPHKAGEDLKTIHPVSKRVDWRKGTRYWLELLSDRLGSKLGVFFLSAAHSLDPDLVERLQRSRARLILSRRNGVVCTELVDSIQRHARSDADRLVWATPEGLMEVWKQ
;
A
#
# COMPACT_ATOMS: atom_id res chain seq x y z
N MET A 1 75.01 -2.70 20.28
CA MET A 1 74.46 -1.33 20.47
C MET A 1 74.03 -0.87 19.09
N GLY A 2 72.80 -0.99 18.62
CA GLY A 2 71.46 -0.88 19.22
C GLY A 2 70.70 -0.05 18.17
N ALA A 3 69.86 -0.64 17.31
CA ALA A 3 68.46 -1.03 17.56
C ALA A 3 67.63 0.14 18.11
N GLU A 4 66.81 0.72 17.22
CA GLU A 4 65.50 1.39 17.46
C GLU A 4 64.94 1.71 16.05
N ASP A 5 64.18 0.78 15.46
CA ASP A 5 62.72 0.65 15.48
C ASP A 5 61.97 1.81 14.79
N ILE A 6 61.66 1.62 13.50
CA ILE A 6 60.68 2.42 12.76
C ILE A 6 59.36 1.61 12.72
N PRO A 7 58.22 2.15 13.17
CA PRO A 7 56.96 1.40 13.23
C PRO A 7 56.37 1.08 11.86
N GLU A 8 55.98 -0.18 11.70
CA GLU A 8 55.44 -0.80 10.49
C GLU A 8 53.91 -0.61 10.38
N HIS A 9 53.42 0.63 10.23
CA HIS A 9 51.96 0.91 10.14
C HIS A 9 51.53 1.85 9.01
N LEU A 10 52.42 2.29 8.13
CA LEU A 10 52.09 3.23 7.04
C LEU A 10 52.27 2.56 5.68
N ARG A 11 51.45 1.53 5.43
CA ARG A 11 51.11 1.05 4.10
C ARG A 11 49.64 0.64 4.09
N SER A 12 48.77 1.53 3.63
CA SER A 12 47.52 1.18 2.95
C SER A 12 46.87 2.43 2.36
N ASP A 13 46.81 2.43 1.03
CA ASP A 13 45.75 2.94 0.16
C ASP A 13 45.28 4.39 0.34
N GLU A 14 45.85 5.23 -0.53
CA GLU A 14 45.16 6.41 -1.04
C GLU A 14 43.89 5.99 -1.79
N THR A 15 42.73 6.16 -1.15
CA THR A 15 41.45 6.40 -1.83
C THR A 15 40.48 7.13 -0.90
N HIS A 16 40.93 8.26 -0.35
CA HIS A 16 40.01 9.25 0.21
C HIS A 16 39.33 10.02 -0.93
N ARG A 17 38.16 9.55 -1.39
CA ARG A 17 37.14 10.45 -1.96
C ARG A 17 36.14 10.75 -0.85
N SER A 18 36.18 11.99 -0.36
CA SER A 18 35.37 12.46 0.76
C SER A 18 33.88 12.24 0.53
N GLU A 19 33.20 11.58 1.48
CA GLU A 19 31.74 11.63 1.58
C GLU A 19 31.32 13.08 1.84
N ALA A 20 30.82 13.74 0.78
CA ALA A 20 30.28 15.08 0.91
C ALA A 20 29.01 15.05 1.78
N GLN A 21 29.02 15.83 2.87
CA GLN A 21 27.85 16.18 3.66
C GLN A 21 26.72 16.67 2.71
N LYS A 22 25.63 15.92 2.61
CA LYS A 22 24.49 16.30 1.76
C LYS A 22 23.49 17.12 2.58
N PHE A 23 23.39 18.40 2.24
CA PHE A 23 22.33 19.28 2.71
C PHE A 23 21.09 19.08 1.83
N THR A 24 19.90 19.04 2.42
CA THR A 24 18.63 19.01 1.69
C THR A 24 17.91 20.33 1.86
N GLY A 25 17.58 20.99 0.75
CA GLY A 25 16.82 22.24 0.72
C GLY A 25 16.14 22.41 -0.63
N THR A 26 15.07 23.21 -0.68
CA THR A 26 14.40 23.55 -1.94
C THR A 26 15.16 24.70 -2.59
N VAL A 27 15.86 24.44 -3.71
CA VAL A 27 16.59 25.47 -4.44
C VAL A 27 15.83 25.84 -5.70
N SER A 28 15.52 27.12 -5.86
CA SER A 28 14.97 27.68 -7.10
C SER A 28 16.15 28.13 -7.97
N MET A 29 16.53 27.33 -8.96
CA MET A 29 17.59 27.63 -9.93
C MET A 29 17.17 27.22 -11.34
N GLU A 30 17.82 27.76 -12.37
CA GLU A 30 17.57 27.33 -13.74
C GLU A 30 18.10 25.90 -13.97
N LEU A 31 17.38 25.13 -14.79
CA LEU A 31 17.74 23.75 -15.11
C LEU A 31 19.10 23.65 -15.81
N THR A 32 19.46 24.64 -16.63
CA THR A 32 20.76 24.75 -17.30
C THR A 32 21.90 24.92 -16.30
N ASP A 33 21.72 25.75 -15.28
CA ASP A 33 22.72 25.99 -14.23
C ASP A 33 22.93 24.74 -13.36
N LEU A 34 21.84 24.02 -13.07
CA LEU A 34 21.90 22.74 -12.38
C LEU A 34 22.72 21.71 -13.16
N ILE A 35 22.41 21.54 -14.45
CA ILE A 35 23.10 20.57 -15.32
C ILE A 35 24.58 20.94 -15.43
N GLN A 36 24.90 22.22 -15.62
CA GLN A 36 26.27 22.71 -15.66
C GLN A 36 27.02 22.43 -14.35
N MET A 37 26.40 22.70 -13.20
CA MET A 37 27.00 22.40 -11.89
C MET A 37 27.29 20.91 -11.72
N LEU A 38 26.33 20.04 -12.10
CA LEU A 38 26.47 18.61 -11.98
C LEU A 38 27.56 18.06 -12.90
N CYS A 39 27.63 18.54 -14.14
CA CYS A 39 28.68 18.14 -15.09
C CYS A 39 30.07 18.59 -14.63
N LEU A 40 30.23 19.84 -14.18
CA LEU A 40 31.50 20.37 -13.66
C LEU A 40 31.97 19.68 -12.38
N SER A 41 31.03 19.24 -11.54
CA SER A 41 31.33 18.48 -10.31
C SER A 41 31.76 17.03 -10.57
N GLY A 42 31.59 16.52 -11.80
CA GLY A 42 31.82 15.11 -12.13
C GLY A 42 30.86 14.15 -11.41
N SER A 43 29.63 14.60 -11.12
CA SER A 43 28.65 13.81 -10.37
C SER A 43 27.92 12.77 -11.23
N ASP A 44 27.66 11.60 -10.65
CA ASP A 44 26.83 10.56 -11.24
C ASP A 44 25.42 10.64 -10.67
N LEU A 45 24.48 11.22 -11.43
CA LEU A 45 23.11 11.44 -10.98
C LEU A 45 22.11 11.38 -12.15
N ILE A 46 20.84 11.14 -11.81
CA ILE A 46 19.73 11.26 -12.76
C ILE A 46 18.91 12.49 -12.39
N ILE A 47 18.60 13.31 -13.38
CA ILE A 47 17.74 14.48 -13.24
C ILE A 47 16.40 14.14 -13.87
N ARG A 48 15.35 14.02 -13.05
CA ARG A 48 13.97 13.91 -13.56
C ARG A 48 13.38 15.31 -13.65
N VAL A 49 12.81 15.67 -14.79
CA VAL A 49 12.20 16.98 -15.04
C VAL A 49 10.73 16.77 -15.39
N LYS A 50 9.84 17.50 -14.72
CA LYS A 50 8.40 17.54 -15.01
C LYS A 50 8.00 18.97 -15.32
N SER A 51 7.40 19.19 -16.49
CA SER A 51 6.86 20.48 -16.96
C SER A 51 5.38 20.32 -17.30
N SER A 52 4.67 21.44 -17.48
CA SER A 52 3.36 21.41 -18.15
C SER A 52 3.45 20.91 -19.60
N SER A 53 4.64 20.99 -20.21
CA SER A 53 4.91 20.58 -21.60
C SER A 53 5.30 19.10 -21.75
N GLY A 54 5.55 18.38 -20.66
CA GLY A 54 5.94 16.96 -20.72
C GLY A 54 6.78 16.49 -19.53
N SER A 55 7.23 15.24 -19.60
CA SER A 55 8.12 14.65 -18.61
C SER A 55 9.40 14.10 -19.26
N GLY A 56 10.52 14.22 -18.56
CA GLY A 56 11.81 13.87 -19.12
C GLY A 56 12.86 13.51 -18.07
N ILE A 57 13.89 12.80 -18.50
CA ILE A 57 14.96 12.29 -17.65
C ILE A 57 16.30 12.54 -18.33
N ILE A 58 17.27 13.07 -17.60
CA ILE A 58 18.65 13.30 -18.05
C ILE A 58 19.60 12.51 -17.15
N TYR A 59 20.48 11.72 -17.77
CA TYR A 59 21.46 10.88 -17.09
C TYR A 59 22.82 11.56 -17.19
N VAL A 60 23.40 11.92 -16.04
CA VAL A 60 24.75 12.48 -15.94
C VAL A 60 25.66 11.44 -15.31
N ARG A 61 26.79 11.17 -15.97
CA ARG A 61 27.81 10.23 -15.50
C ARG A 61 29.19 10.76 -15.87
N GLU A 62 30.14 10.68 -14.93
CA GLU A 62 31.52 11.14 -15.09
C GLU A 62 31.62 12.59 -15.60
N GLY A 63 30.64 13.43 -15.21
CA GLY A 63 30.56 14.83 -15.62
C GLY A 63 30.10 15.04 -17.08
N GLN A 64 29.54 14.03 -17.72
CA GLN A 64 28.99 14.09 -19.08
C GLN A 64 27.52 13.67 -19.10
N ILE A 65 26.77 14.16 -20.09
CA ILE A 65 25.41 13.68 -20.34
C ILE A 65 25.49 12.38 -21.14
N HIS A 66 25.10 11.27 -20.52
CA HIS A 66 25.15 9.94 -21.13
C HIS A 66 23.89 9.59 -21.92
N HIS A 67 22.74 10.04 -21.43
CA HIS A 67 21.44 9.75 -22.02
C HIS A 67 20.44 10.83 -21.63
N ALA A 68 19.44 11.06 -22.48
CA ALA A 68 18.27 11.84 -22.14
C ALA A 68 17.05 11.22 -22.80
N GLN A 69 15.90 11.35 -22.18
CA GLN A 69 14.66 10.75 -22.67
C GLN A 69 13.46 11.61 -22.28
N THR A 70 12.53 11.79 -23.21
CA THR A 70 11.16 12.26 -22.98
C THR A 70 10.18 11.13 -23.30
N ASP A 71 8.89 11.39 -23.21
CA ASP A 71 7.85 10.42 -23.55
C ASP A 71 7.94 9.95 -25.02
N VAL A 72 8.49 10.80 -25.90
CA VAL A 72 8.52 10.58 -27.36
C VAL A 72 9.92 10.64 -28.00
N LEU A 73 10.91 11.25 -27.34
CA LEU A 73 12.28 11.38 -27.88
C LEU A 73 13.31 10.71 -26.97
N GLN A 74 14.45 10.35 -27.56
CA GLN A 74 15.64 9.88 -26.84
C GLN A 74 16.92 10.54 -27.36
N GLY A 75 17.95 10.56 -26.52
CA GLY A 75 19.26 11.13 -26.82
C GLY A 75 19.26 12.64 -26.92
N GLU A 76 20.10 13.19 -27.80
CA GLU A 76 20.35 14.64 -27.88
C GLU A 76 19.06 15.44 -28.15
N GLN A 77 18.13 14.87 -28.93
CA GLN A 77 16.85 15.54 -29.23
C GLN A 77 15.94 15.64 -28.01
N ALA A 78 15.88 14.59 -27.18
CA ALA A 78 15.18 14.63 -25.90
C ALA A 78 15.82 15.66 -24.95
N PHE A 79 17.15 15.74 -24.94
CA PHE A 79 17.86 16.74 -24.14
C PHE A 79 17.48 18.17 -24.57
N PHE A 80 17.47 18.46 -25.87
CA PHE A 80 17.08 19.78 -26.38
C PHE A 80 15.63 20.13 -26.06
N GLU A 81 14.72 19.16 -26.17
CA GLU A 81 13.31 19.33 -25.81
C GLU A 81 13.15 19.71 -24.33
N ILE A 82 13.82 18.98 -23.43
CA ILE A 82 13.74 19.21 -21.98
C ILE A 82 14.25 20.62 -21.61
N ILE A 83 15.34 21.08 -22.22
CA ILE A 83 15.90 22.43 -21.95
C ILE A 83 15.01 23.56 -22.49
N ALA A 84 14.20 23.27 -23.51
CA ALA A 84 13.31 24.25 -24.11
C ALA A 84 12.04 24.52 -23.27
N TRP A 85 11.74 23.67 -22.27
CA TRP A 85 10.59 23.86 -21.38
C TRP A 85 10.74 25.14 -20.53
N ARG A 86 9.66 25.91 -20.44
CA ARG A 86 9.65 27.24 -19.79
C ARG A 86 9.29 27.19 -18.31
N ASP A 87 8.74 26.08 -17.87
CA ASP A 87 8.30 25.83 -16.50
C ASP A 87 8.57 24.38 -16.12
N GLY A 88 8.69 24.10 -14.83
CA GLY A 88 8.81 22.73 -14.35
C GLY A 88 9.51 22.59 -13.02
N HIS A 89 9.50 21.37 -12.51
CA HIS A 89 10.22 20.97 -11.32
C HIS A 89 11.16 19.82 -11.67
N PHE A 90 12.36 19.84 -11.09
CA PHE A 90 13.33 18.78 -11.24
C PHE A 90 13.59 18.06 -9.91
N GLU A 91 13.88 16.77 -9.99
CA GLU A 91 14.26 15.92 -8.87
C GLU A 91 15.57 15.20 -9.21
N LEU A 92 16.55 15.28 -8.30
CA LEU A 92 17.82 14.58 -8.43
C LEU A 92 17.71 13.20 -7.77
N MET A 93 17.98 12.16 -8.55
CA MET A 93 17.97 10.78 -8.11
C MET A 93 19.38 10.19 -8.17
N PRO A 94 19.70 9.18 -7.33
CA PRO A 94 20.93 8.42 -7.45
C PRO A 94 21.07 7.84 -8.87
N PHE A 95 22.29 7.82 -9.40
CA PHE A 95 22.53 7.21 -10.70
C PHE A 95 22.24 5.72 -10.69
N LEU A 96 21.50 5.27 -11.70
CA LEU A 96 21.27 3.87 -12.02
C LEU A 96 21.73 3.65 -13.46
N ASP A 97 22.69 2.76 -13.67
CA ASP A 97 23.21 2.46 -15.00
C ASP A 97 22.16 1.70 -15.81
N VAL A 98 21.64 2.33 -16.85
CA VAL A 98 20.64 1.75 -17.75
C VAL A 98 21.29 1.10 -18.98
N GLY A 99 22.63 1.10 -19.09
CA GLY A 99 23.35 0.47 -20.20
C GLY A 99 23.15 1.16 -21.56
N VAL A 100 22.54 2.35 -21.58
CA VAL A 100 22.24 3.13 -22.78
C VAL A 100 23.12 4.37 -22.79
N ASN A 101 23.89 4.54 -23.86
CA ASN A 101 24.66 5.75 -24.14
C ASN A 101 24.24 6.29 -25.52
N SER A 102 23.33 7.27 -25.51
CA SER A 102 22.73 7.81 -26.74
C SER A 102 23.09 9.28 -26.99
N VAL A 103 23.96 9.84 -26.17
CA VAL A 103 24.44 11.22 -26.28
C VAL A 103 25.95 11.17 -26.44
N LYS A 104 26.44 11.64 -27.60
CA LYS A 104 27.86 11.46 -27.96
C LYS A 104 28.65 12.77 -27.90
N LYS A 105 27.96 13.91 -27.91
CA LYS A 105 28.59 15.24 -27.81
C LYS A 105 28.90 15.58 -26.36
N ALA A 106 29.94 16.40 -26.18
CA ALA A 106 30.27 16.98 -24.88
C ALA A 106 29.11 17.87 -24.39
N TRP A 107 28.88 17.87 -23.08
CA TRP A 107 27.74 18.58 -22.47
C TRP A 107 27.77 20.10 -22.72
N GLU A 108 28.95 20.71 -22.86
CA GLU A 108 29.12 22.13 -23.17
C GLU A 108 28.51 22.48 -24.52
N HIS A 109 28.74 21.62 -25.51
CA HIS A 109 28.20 21.79 -26.86
C HIS A 109 26.68 21.57 -26.88
N LEU A 110 26.19 20.62 -26.07
CA LEU A 110 24.75 20.36 -25.94
C LEU A 110 24.01 21.51 -25.27
N LEU A 111 24.53 22.07 -24.18
CA LEU A 111 23.90 23.22 -23.52
C LEU A 111 23.92 24.46 -24.40
N LEU A 112 25.04 24.75 -25.08
CA LEU A 112 25.13 25.89 -25.99
C LEU A 112 24.12 25.78 -27.14
N GLU A 113 24.00 24.59 -27.74
CA GLU A 113 23.04 24.34 -28.82
C GLU A 113 21.58 24.36 -28.31
N ALA A 114 21.32 23.81 -27.12
CA ALA A 114 20.00 23.85 -26.49
C ALA A 114 19.54 25.30 -26.20
N MET A 115 20.44 26.14 -25.68
CA MET A 115 20.16 27.56 -25.42
C MET A 115 19.95 28.33 -26.73
N ARG A 116 20.75 28.06 -27.77
CA ARG A 116 20.55 28.63 -29.11
C ARG A 116 19.18 28.28 -29.67
N LEU A 117 18.76 27.01 -29.56
CA LEU A 117 17.45 26.54 -30.03
C LEU A 117 16.29 27.16 -29.24
N ARG A 118 16.45 27.32 -27.93
CA ARG A 118 15.48 27.98 -27.04
C ARG A 118 15.28 29.45 -27.41
N ASP A 119 16.36 30.18 -27.67
CA ASP A 119 16.33 31.60 -28.03
C ASP A 119 15.81 31.85 -29.46
N GLU A 120 16.06 30.91 -30.39
CA GLU A 120 15.52 30.97 -31.76
C GLU A 120 14.05 30.56 -31.88
N GLY A 121 13.42 30.10 -30.79
CA GLY A 121 12.01 29.67 -30.78
C GLY A 121 11.73 28.45 -31.65
N LYS A 122 12.77 27.73 -32.09
CA LYS A 122 12.67 26.52 -32.92
C LYS A 122 12.68 25.29 -32.02
N ALA A 123 11.51 24.78 -31.66
CA ALA A 123 11.43 23.40 -31.20
C ALA A 123 11.89 22.47 -32.34
N PRO A 124 12.70 21.43 -32.07
CA PRO A 124 13.14 20.52 -33.12
C PRO A 124 11.93 19.75 -33.67
N HIS A 125 11.61 19.98 -34.94
CA HIS A 125 10.65 19.19 -35.72
C HIS A 125 11.41 18.35 -36.76
N ILE A 126 11.24 17.02 -36.71
CA ILE A 126 10.60 16.14 -37.73
C ILE A 126 11.16 14.69 -37.63
N ARG A 127 10.20 13.76 -37.43
CA ARG A 127 10.00 12.37 -37.88
C ARG A 127 11.22 11.53 -38.37
N PRO A 128 11.35 10.26 -37.93
CA PRO A 128 12.26 9.32 -38.57
C PRO A 128 11.69 8.84 -39.90
N ASP A 129 12.48 8.93 -40.98
CA ASP A 129 12.23 8.22 -42.23
C ASP A 129 12.22 6.70 -41.95
N HIS A 130 11.12 6.04 -42.25
CA HIS A 130 11.01 4.59 -42.26
C HIS A 130 11.00 4.11 -43.73
N PRO A 131 11.88 3.19 -44.14
CA PRO A 131 11.76 2.55 -45.43
C PRO A 131 10.67 1.49 -45.37
N ASP A 132 9.70 1.64 -46.26
CA ASP A 132 8.76 0.65 -46.81
C ASP A 132 8.31 -0.52 -45.93
N GLY A 133 7.02 -0.47 -45.57
CA GLY A 133 6.20 -1.67 -45.45
C GLY A 133 5.50 -1.85 -44.11
N VAL A 134 4.19 -1.60 -44.17
CA VAL A 134 3.08 -2.41 -43.61
C VAL A 134 2.16 -1.62 -42.67
N GLU A 135 1.02 -1.24 -43.27
CA GLU A 135 -0.37 -1.10 -42.78
C GLU A 135 -0.73 -0.22 -41.55
N ASP A 136 -1.66 0.71 -41.82
CA ASP A 136 -2.52 1.45 -40.90
C ASP A 136 -3.18 0.57 -39.82
N PHE A 137 -2.87 0.82 -38.54
CA PHE A 137 -3.71 0.64 -37.34
C PHE A 137 -3.00 1.45 -36.22
N ALA A 138 -3.57 2.26 -35.32
CA ALA A 138 -4.90 2.80 -35.02
C ALA A 138 -4.65 4.07 -34.13
N GLU A 139 -5.73 4.78 -33.80
CA GLU A 139 -5.84 6.10 -33.11
C GLU A 139 -4.87 6.40 -31.94
N ASP A 140 -4.57 7.70 -31.73
CA ASP A 140 -3.79 8.25 -30.62
C ASP A 140 -4.26 7.66 -29.26
N PRO A 141 -3.34 7.19 -28.40
CA PRO A 141 -3.73 6.59 -27.13
C PRO A 141 -4.22 7.67 -26.15
N GLU A 142 -5.42 7.47 -25.59
CA GLU A 142 -5.98 8.42 -24.62
C GLU A 142 -5.12 8.54 -23.34
N PRO A 143 -5.17 9.68 -22.64
CA PRO A 143 -4.34 9.94 -21.47
C PRO A 143 -4.66 8.95 -20.34
N GLY A 144 -3.76 7.99 -20.13
CA GLY A 144 -3.93 6.90 -19.17
C GLY A 144 -3.34 5.58 -19.65
N GLU A 145 -3.18 5.40 -20.97
CA GLU A 145 -2.61 4.16 -21.52
C GLU A 145 -1.13 3.96 -21.19
N LEU A 146 -0.35 5.02 -20.96
CA LEU A 146 1.07 4.89 -20.59
C LEU A 146 1.24 4.39 -19.14
N ASP A 147 0.35 4.82 -18.23
CA ASP A 147 0.30 4.33 -16.84
C ASP A 147 -0.20 2.87 -16.82
N ASP A 148 -1.20 2.54 -17.64
CA ASP A 148 -1.67 1.17 -17.82
C ASP A 148 -0.60 0.26 -18.48
N ARG A 149 0.20 0.79 -19.41
CA ARG A 149 1.33 0.06 -20.02
C ARG A 149 2.49 -0.11 -19.05
N LEU A 150 2.78 0.86 -18.19
CA LEU A 150 3.78 0.73 -17.13
C LEU A 150 3.33 -0.27 -16.07
N ASP A 151 2.08 -0.22 -15.62
CA ASP A 151 1.51 -1.23 -14.71
C ASP A 151 1.52 -2.63 -15.34
N THR A 152 1.24 -2.73 -16.64
CA THR A 152 1.31 -4.01 -17.39
C THR A 152 2.75 -4.49 -17.53
N MET A 153 3.71 -3.60 -17.77
CA MET A 153 5.15 -3.95 -17.79
C MET A 153 5.66 -4.34 -16.40
N PHE A 154 5.17 -3.70 -15.33
CA PHE A 154 5.49 -4.11 -13.96
C PHE A 154 4.87 -5.47 -13.63
N ASP A 155 3.64 -5.74 -14.05
CA ASP A 155 3.00 -7.05 -13.90
C ASP A 155 3.73 -8.12 -14.74
N GLU A 156 4.18 -7.81 -15.95
CA GLU A 156 4.99 -8.70 -16.80
C GLU A 156 6.38 -8.95 -16.20
N LEU A 157 7.05 -7.92 -15.66
CA LEU A 157 8.31 -8.07 -14.93
C LEU A 157 8.13 -8.85 -13.63
N GLU A 158 7.00 -8.71 -12.94
CA GLU A 158 6.64 -9.51 -11.77
C GLU A 158 6.37 -10.97 -12.16
N GLN A 159 5.78 -11.21 -13.34
CA GLN A 159 5.52 -12.55 -13.89
C GLN A 159 6.81 -13.22 -14.39
N ILE A 160 7.73 -12.47 -14.99
CA ILE A 160 9.07 -12.92 -15.38
C ILE A 160 9.93 -13.19 -14.14
N ALA A 161 9.87 -12.33 -13.11
CA ALA A 161 10.52 -12.57 -11.82
C ALA A 161 9.99 -13.84 -11.14
N ARG A 162 8.70 -14.18 -11.31
CA ARG A 162 8.12 -15.46 -10.85
C ARG A 162 8.55 -16.66 -11.69
N GLN A 163 8.86 -16.50 -12.97
CA GLN A 163 9.37 -17.58 -13.83
C GLN A 163 10.87 -17.88 -13.61
N VAL A 164 11.62 -16.93 -13.04
CA VAL A 164 13.06 -17.08 -12.71
C VAL A 164 13.28 -17.52 -11.25
N VAL A 165 12.26 -17.49 -10.40
CA VAL A 165 12.31 -18.01 -9.03
C VAL A 165 11.56 -19.35 -8.96
N ASP A 166 12.21 -20.40 -9.45
CA ASP A 166 11.75 -21.79 -9.29
C ASP A 166 12.24 -22.36 -7.95
N GLU A 167 11.93 -21.64 -6.87
CA GLU A 167 11.70 -22.22 -5.54
C GLU A 167 10.67 -21.31 -4.84
N PRO A 168 9.49 -21.81 -4.43
CA PRO A 168 8.65 -21.04 -3.53
C PRO A 168 9.49 -20.79 -2.28
N SER A 169 9.86 -19.53 -2.04
CA SER A 169 10.52 -19.15 -0.80
C SER A 169 9.62 -19.60 0.33
N SER A 170 9.96 -20.75 0.92
CA SER A 170 9.13 -21.44 1.91
C SER A 170 9.31 -20.71 3.22
N ARG A 171 8.82 -19.46 3.28
CA ARG A 171 8.84 -18.68 4.49
C ARG A 171 7.97 -19.42 5.50
N THR A 172 8.62 -19.97 6.52
CA THR A 172 7.93 -20.77 7.52
C THR A 172 7.25 -19.80 8.49
N PHE A 173 5.96 -19.58 8.30
CA PHE A 173 5.16 -18.77 9.22
C PHE A 173 5.28 -19.30 10.65
N PRO A 174 5.26 -18.41 11.67
CA PRO A 174 5.38 -18.83 13.05
C PRO A 174 4.27 -19.84 13.39
N SER A 175 4.69 -21.05 13.77
CA SER A 175 3.85 -22.02 14.48
C SER A 175 3.73 -21.56 15.94
N PRO A 176 2.61 -21.85 16.66
CA PRO A 176 2.46 -21.51 18.08
C PRO A 176 3.59 -22.04 19.00
N ALA A 177 4.47 -22.89 18.50
CA ALA A 177 5.62 -23.44 19.21
C ALA A 177 6.88 -22.54 19.24
N ARG A 178 6.96 -21.45 18.46
CA ARG A 178 8.12 -20.54 18.47
C ARG A 178 7.69 -19.08 18.66
N PRO A 179 8.48 -18.26 19.39
CA PRO A 179 8.15 -16.86 19.59
C PRO A 179 8.18 -16.07 18.29
N VAL A 180 7.32 -15.06 18.19
CA VAL A 180 7.29 -14.09 17.09
C VAL A 180 8.51 -13.19 17.19
N ARG A 181 9.36 -13.18 16.16
CA ARG A 181 10.59 -12.40 16.12
C ARG A 181 10.36 -11.06 15.43
N ILE A 182 10.58 -9.97 16.15
CA ILE A 182 10.27 -8.61 15.70
C ILE A 182 11.55 -7.81 15.49
N LEU A 183 11.59 -7.04 14.40
CA LEU A 183 12.51 -5.92 14.20
C LEU A 183 11.76 -4.61 14.45
N VAL A 184 12.23 -3.83 15.42
CA VAL A 184 11.68 -2.51 15.72
C VAL A 184 12.45 -1.45 14.94
N VAL A 185 11.77 -0.62 14.15
CA VAL A 185 12.40 0.43 13.34
C VAL A 185 11.78 1.78 13.71
N ASP A 186 12.53 2.58 14.46
CA ASP A 186 12.09 3.89 14.96
C ASP A 186 13.30 4.75 15.32
N ASP A 187 13.31 6.01 14.90
CA ASP A 187 14.42 6.94 15.13
C ASP A 187 14.51 7.42 16.59
N SER A 188 13.42 7.32 17.35
CA SER A 188 13.39 7.61 18.77
C SER A 188 13.93 6.43 19.57
N SER A 189 15.19 6.55 20.00
CA SER A 189 15.80 5.54 20.89
C SER A 189 15.00 5.30 22.17
N PHE A 190 14.30 6.33 22.67
CA PHE A 190 13.40 6.20 23.83
C PHE A 190 12.19 5.31 23.50
N PHE A 191 11.51 5.60 22.39
CA PHE A 191 10.32 4.83 22.01
C PHE A 191 10.69 3.40 21.58
N SER A 192 11.79 3.21 20.86
CA SER A 192 12.37 1.89 20.57
C SER A 192 12.59 1.04 21.83
N ARG A 193 13.17 1.63 22.91
CA ARG A 193 13.34 0.92 24.20
C ARG A 193 11.99 0.58 24.84
N GLN A 194 11.00 1.47 24.71
CA GLN A 194 9.66 1.26 25.24
C GLN A 194 8.91 0.16 24.50
N LEU A 195 8.95 0.15 23.16
CA LEU A 195 8.39 -0.89 22.31
C LEU A 195 9.01 -2.25 22.64
N ARG A 196 10.35 -2.32 22.77
CA ARG A 196 11.04 -3.55 23.18
C ARG A 196 10.49 -4.08 24.49
N ARG A 197 10.39 -3.23 25.53
CA ARG A 197 9.83 -3.63 26.83
C ARG A 197 8.39 -4.13 26.70
N MET A 198 7.55 -3.43 25.93
CA MET A 198 6.17 -3.84 25.73
C MET A 198 6.03 -5.16 24.97
N PHE A 199 6.88 -5.42 23.98
CA PHE A 199 6.84 -6.68 23.25
C PHE A 199 7.30 -7.84 24.11
N GLU A 200 8.42 -7.67 24.81
CA GLU A 200 9.06 -8.71 25.63
C GLU A 200 8.38 -8.93 27.00
N GLU A 201 7.25 -8.26 27.26
CA GLU A 201 6.38 -8.59 28.41
C GLU A 201 5.77 -9.99 28.30
N ASP A 202 5.54 -10.48 27.07
CA ASP A 202 5.01 -11.81 26.83
C ASP A 202 6.11 -12.69 26.20
N GLU A 203 6.34 -13.88 26.76
CA GLU A 203 7.47 -14.77 26.37
C GLU A 203 7.36 -15.32 24.93
N ASP A 204 6.19 -15.21 24.31
CA ASP A 204 5.93 -15.63 22.94
C ASP A 204 6.28 -14.56 21.89
N ILE A 205 6.84 -13.41 22.30
CA ILE A 205 7.32 -12.36 21.41
C ILE A 205 8.75 -11.97 21.81
N ARG A 206 9.62 -11.82 20.81
CA ARG A 206 11.02 -11.45 21.01
C ARG A 206 11.45 -10.35 20.05
N VAL A 207 12.12 -9.31 20.57
CA VAL A 207 12.71 -8.26 19.73
C VAL A 207 14.15 -8.62 19.39
N GLU A 208 14.36 -9.15 18.19
CA GLU A 208 15.69 -9.60 17.75
C GLU A 208 16.64 -8.42 17.53
N ALA A 209 16.10 -7.32 16.99
CA ALA A 209 16.89 -6.17 16.61
C ALA A 209 16.09 -4.87 16.68
N VAL A 210 16.82 -3.77 16.74
CA VAL A 210 16.29 -2.41 16.70
C VAL A 210 17.09 -1.65 15.65
N ALA A 211 16.42 -0.94 14.75
CA ALA A 211 17.02 -0.04 13.78
C ALA A 211 16.51 1.39 14.01
N GLN A 212 17.36 2.39 13.76
CA GLN A 212 17.04 3.80 13.93
C GLN A 212 16.64 4.50 12.63
N ASN A 213 16.73 3.80 11.50
CA ASN A 213 16.33 4.31 10.19
C ASN A 213 16.10 3.16 9.19
N GLY A 214 15.58 3.49 8.01
CA GLY A 214 15.28 2.51 6.96
C GLY A 214 16.51 1.76 6.43
N LYS A 215 17.69 2.39 6.38
CA LYS A 215 18.91 1.76 5.86
C LYS A 215 19.41 0.66 6.79
N GLU A 216 19.50 0.97 8.08
CA GLU A 216 19.85 -0.01 9.12
C GLU A 216 18.83 -1.16 9.18
N CYS A 217 17.53 -0.85 8.99
CA CYS A 217 16.50 -1.89 8.87
C CYS A 217 16.80 -2.89 7.74
N LEU A 218 17.15 -2.42 6.55
CA LEU A 218 17.47 -3.29 5.41
C LEU A 218 18.75 -4.10 5.65
N ASP A 219 19.79 -3.49 6.23
CA ASP A 219 21.04 -4.18 6.53
C ASP A 219 20.83 -5.31 7.56
N ILE A 220 19.94 -5.10 8.53
CA ILE A 220 19.55 -6.15 9.50
C ILE A 220 18.71 -7.23 8.82
N LEU A 221 17.74 -6.88 7.99
CA LEU A 221 16.91 -7.87 7.28
C LEU A 221 17.74 -8.74 6.32
N ALA A 222 18.78 -8.19 5.72
CA ALA A 222 19.71 -8.94 4.87
C ALA A 222 20.47 -10.05 5.62
N THR A 223 20.69 -9.86 6.93
CA THR A 223 21.45 -10.80 7.78
C THR A 223 20.58 -11.65 8.70
N ARG A 224 19.29 -11.30 8.84
CA ARG A 224 18.34 -11.94 9.77
C ARG A 224 17.03 -12.31 9.09
N PRO A 225 17.04 -13.31 8.18
CA PRO A 225 15.84 -13.76 7.47
C PRO A 225 14.78 -14.37 8.41
N GLU A 226 15.13 -14.67 9.65
CA GLU A 226 14.25 -15.24 10.66
C GLU A 226 13.23 -14.24 11.24
N ILE A 227 13.37 -12.94 11.01
CA ILE A 227 12.41 -11.91 11.46
C ILE A 227 11.02 -12.21 10.88
N ASP A 228 9.98 -12.21 11.73
CA ASP A 228 8.59 -12.51 11.34
C ASP A 228 7.75 -11.24 11.12
N LEU A 229 8.14 -10.13 11.76
CA LEU A 229 7.41 -8.86 11.69
C LEU A 229 8.37 -7.68 11.83
N VAL A 230 8.13 -6.62 11.05
CA VAL A 230 8.79 -5.32 11.22
C VAL A 230 7.77 -4.31 11.73
N THR A 231 8.09 -3.61 12.83
CA THR A 231 7.37 -2.36 13.14
C THR A 231 8.13 -1.19 12.55
N LEU A 232 7.44 -0.30 11.85
CA LEU A 232 8.08 0.75 11.06
C LEU A 232 7.47 2.12 11.33
N ASP A 233 8.30 3.08 11.71
CA ASP A 233 7.92 4.49 11.72
C ASP A 233 7.87 5.07 10.30
N ILE A 234 7.02 6.07 10.09
CA ILE A 234 6.85 6.75 8.82
C ILE A 234 8.00 7.73 8.58
N GLN A 235 8.34 8.54 9.58
CA GLN A 235 9.28 9.65 9.45
C GLN A 235 10.57 9.34 10.20
N MET A 236 11.64 9.10 9.46
CA MET A 236 12.95 8.77 10.01
C MET A 236 14.05 9.46 9.20
N PRO A 237 15.22 9.77 9.80
CA PRO A 237 16.37 10.31 9.09
C PRO A 237 17.00 9.25 8.17
N VAL A 238 17.90 9.68 7.28
CA VAL A 238 18.67 8.85 6.33
C VAL A 238 17.80 8.17 5.26
N MET A 239 16.88 7.29 5.65
CA MET A 239 15.91 6.62 4.78
C MET A 239 14.54 6.62 5.46
N LYS A 240 13.55 7.22 4.79
CA LYS A 240 12.17 7.31 5.23
C LYS A 240 11.46 5.95 5.19
N GLY A 241 10.38 5.81 5.97
CA GLY A 241 9.63 4.56 6.09
C GLY A 241 9.00 4.08 4.79
N ASP A 242 8.56 4.98 3.91
CA ASP A 242 7.93 4.62 2.62
C ASP A 242 8.94 3.97 1.67
N THR A 243 10.16 4.51 1.65
CA THR A 243 11.28 3.99 0.87
C THR A 243 11.74 2.66 1.44
N ALA A 244 11.89 2.57 2.77
CA ALA A 244 12.22 1.33 3.45
C ALA A 244 11.18 0.23 3.16
N LEU A 245 9.89 0.54 3.26
CA LEU A 245 8.80 -0.40 2.99
C LEU A 245 8.85 -0.96 1.57
N LYS A 246 9.10 -0.12 0.56
CA LYS A 246 9.27 -0.57 -0.83
C LYS A 246 10.40 -1.59 -0.95
N HIS A 247 11.55 -1.29 -0.35
CA HIS A 247 12.70 -2.21 -0.35
C HIS A 247 12.41 -3.51 0.41
N ILE A 248 11.71 -3.44 1.56
CA ILE A 248 11.27 -4.61 2.32
C ILE A 248 10.39 -5.48 1.42
N MET A 249 9.35 -4.93 0.80
CA MET A 249 8.42 -5.73 0.00
C MET A 249 9.05 -6.36 -1.25
N ILE A 250 10.06 -5.71 -1.84
CA ILE A 250 10.76 -6.23 -3.02
C ILE A 250 11.85 -7.24 -2.67
N GLN A 251 12.70 -6.92 -1.68
CA GLN A 251 13.92 -7.69 -1.40
C GLN A 251 13.76 -8.68 -0.24
N TYR A 252 12.97 -8.32 0.77
CA TYR A 252 12.82 -9.06 2.02
C TYR A 252 11.35 -9.09 2.45
N PRO A 253 10.43 -9.72 1.70
CA PRO A 253 8.98 -9.52 1.84
C PRO A 253 8.44 -10.00 3.20
N VAL A 254 8.58 -9.18 4.24
CA VAL A 254 8.18 -9.39 5.64
C VAL A 254 6.90 -8.60 5.93
N PRO A 255 5.97 -9.11 6.74
CA PRO A 255 4.90 -8.31 7.32
C PRO A 255 5.42 -7.02 7.97
N VAL A 256 4.77 -5.89 7.65
CA VAL A 256 5.10 -4.58 8.23
C VAL A 256 3.89 -4.00 8.95
N LEU A 257 4.07 -3.63 10.21
CA LEU A 257 3.14 -2.84 11.02
C LEU A 257 3.62 -1.38 11.09
N ILE A 258 2.82 -0.45 10.60
CA ILE A 258 3.15 0.97 10.69
C ILE A 258 2.82 1.51 12.08
N LEU A 259 3.78 2.14 12.74
CA LEU A 259 3.58 2.86 14.00
C LEU A 259 3.70 4.36 13.76
N SER A 260 2.61 5.10 13.89
CA SER A 260 2.56 6.50 13.46
C SER A 260 2.09 7.46 14.55
N SER A 261 2.82 8.55 14.78
CA SER A 261 2.41 9.64 15.69
C SER A 261 1.26 10.49 15.16
N VAL A 262 0.76 10.20 13.95
CA VAL A 262 -0.05 11.13 13.18
C VAL A 262 -1.50 11.19 13.66
N GLN A 263 -2.01 12.42 13.77
CA GLN A 263 -3.42 12.77 13.95
C GLN A 263 -4.25 12.45 12.68
N ALA A 264 -5.58 12.54 12.76
CA ALA A 264 -6.52 12.16 11.70
C ALA A 264 -6.29 12.81 10.31
N ASP A 265 -5.52 13.91 10.25
CA ASP A 265 -5.29 14.69 9.03
C ASP A 265 -4.13 14.19 8.15
N SER A 266 -3.41 13.13 8.51
CA SER A 266 -2.49 12.45 7.56
C SER A 266 -2.83 10.98 7.31
N LEU A 267 -4.13 10.70 7.29
CA LEU A 267 -4.68 9.43 6.83
C LEU A 267 -4.15 9.02 5.46
N ASP A 268 -4.06 9.95 4.51
CA ASP A 268 -3.62 9.66 3.14
C ASP A 268 -2.25 8.99 3.12
N LYS A 269 -1.31 9.44 3.97
CA LYS A 269 0.00 8.79 4.12
C LYS A 269 -0.11 7.37 4.65
N ILE A 270 -0.94 7.12 5.66
CA ILE A 270 -1.14 5.75 6.17
C ILE A 270 -1.68 4.85 5.06
N PHE A 271 -2.61 5.36 4.25
CA PHE A 271 -3.14 4.62 3.12
C PHE A 271 -2.13 4.40 1.99
N GLU A 272 -1.24 5.35 1.72
CA GLU A 272 -0.09 5.14 0.82
C GLU A 272 0.78 3.96 1.30
N PHE A 273 1.08 3.88 2.61
CA PHE A 273 1.84 2.75 3.15
C PHE A 273 1.10 1.42 3.01
N LEU A 274 -0.22 1.39 3.25
CA LEU A 274 -1.04 0.20 3.01
C LEU A 274 -1.03 -0.21 1.52
N GLN A 275 -1.02 0.75 0.59
CA GLN A 275 -0.86 0.49 -0.86
C GLN A 275 0.53 -0.02 -1.23
N LEU A 276 1.57 0.35 -0.48
CA LEU A 276 2.93 -0.13 -0.65
C LEU A 276 3.16 -1.52 -0.05
N GLY A 277 2.17 -2.11 0.61
CA GLY A 277 2.21 -3.49 1.12
C GLY A 277 2.23 -3.61 2.64
N ALA A 278 2.16 -2.51 3.40
CA ALA A 278 2.01 -2.60 4.85
C ALA A 278 0.75 -3.40 5.19
N VAL A 279 0.85 -4.29 6.19
CA VAL A 279 -0.24 -5.20 6.56
C VAL A 279 -1.28 -4.45 7.39
N ASP A 280 -0.81 -3.65 8.34
CA ASP A 280 -1.67 -2.87 9.22
C ASP A 280 -0.94 -1.64 9.76
N PHE A 281 -1.66 -0.82 10.50
CA PHE A 281 -1.14 0.36 11.17
C PHE A 281 -1.70 0.49 12.58
N MET A 282 -0.94 1.17 13.44
CA MET A 282 -1.35 1.50 14.79
C MET A 282 -0.81 2.90 15.14
N PRO A 283 -1.63 3.79 15.71
CA PRO A 283 -1.11 5.08 16.19
C PRO A 283 -0.09 4.84 17.31
N LYS A 284 0.92 5.69 17.43
CA LYS A 284 1.78 5.75 18.62
C LYS A 284 0.97 6.28 19.81
N PRO A 285 1.29 5.88 21.05
CA PRO A 285 0.49 6.25 22.19
C PRO A 285 0.56 7.76 22.45
N GLY A 286 -0.59 8.37 22.68
CA GLY A 286 -0.65 9.77 23.12
C GLY A 286 -0.16 9.91 24.56
N THR A 287 0.18 11.14 24.98
CA THR A 287 0.70 11.43 26.32
C THR A 287 -0.21 10.97 27.47
N THR A 288 -1.53 10.89 27.21
CA THR A 288 -2.55 10.49 28.19
C THR A 288 -3.02 9.05 28.04
N GLU A 289 -2.51 8.28 27.08
CA GLU A 289 -2.92 6.91 26.86
C GLU A 289 -2.27 5.95 27.88
N ASP A 290 -3.02 4.97 28.36
CA ASP A 290 -2.50 3.92 29.24
C ASP A 290 -1.54 3.02 28.45
N MET A 291 -0.25 3.13 28.77
CA MET A 291 0.83 2.37 28.13
C MET A 291 0.65 0.85 28.27
N SER A 292 0.02 0.37 29.36
CA SER A 292 -0.22 -1.05 29.58
C SER A 292 -1.31 -1.56 28.64
N LEU A 293 -2.35 -0.75 28.42
CA LEU A 293 -3.40 -1.06 27.44
C LEU A 293 -2.84 -1.00 26.02
N TYR A 294 -2.01 0.00 25.73
CA TYR A 294 -1.31 0.13 24.45
C TYR A 294 -0.45 -1.11 24.15
N GLY A 295 0.41 -1.51 25.11
CA GLY A 295 1.29 -2.67 24.99
C GLY A 295 0.51 -3.96 24.70
N ARG A 296 -0.60 -4.20 25.41
CA ARG A 296 -1.48 -5.36 25.14
C ARG A 296 -2.02 -5.35 23.70
N ARG A 297 -2.54 -4.21 23.23
CA ARG A 297 -3.04 -4.09 21.85
C ARG A 297 -1.92 -4.32 20.84
N LEU A 298 -0.74 -3.75 21.08
CA LEU A 298 0.43 -3.87 20.20
C LEU A 298 0.86 -5.34 20.06
N ARG A 299 0.96 -6.07 21.17
CA ARG A 299 1.28 -7.51 21.17
C ARG A 299 0.21 -8.35 20.46
N ASP A 300 -1.07 -8.07 20.74
CA ASP A 300 -2.17 -8.77 20.09
C ASP A 300 -2.18 -8.56 18.57
N THR A 301 -1.95 -7.32 18.11
CA THR A 301 -1.84 -7.02 16.68
C THR A 301 -0.62 -7.72 16.08
N ALA A 302 0.55 -7.64 16.74
CA ALA A 302 1.78 -8.26 16.25
C ALA A 302 1.66 -9.77 16.05
N ARG A 303 1.08 -10.50 17.02
CA ARG A 303 0.81 -11.94 16.87
C ARG A 303 0.01 -12.25 15.62
N ARG A 304 -1.09 -11.51 15.45
CA ARG A 304 -2.06 -11.72 14.36
C ARG A 304 -1.43 -11.48 12.99
N ILE A 305 -0.71 -10.38 12.81
CA ILE A 305 -0.17 -10.02 11.50
C ILE A 305 1.18 -10.66 11.19
N SER A 306 1.86 -11.26 12.17
CA SER A 306 3.14 -11.95 11.95
C SER A 306 3.04 -13.17 11.00
N SER A 307 1.84 -13.74 10.87
CA SER A 307 1.54 -14.85 9.97
C SER A 307 1.10 -14.40 8.57
N ALA A 308 1.04 -13.08 8.32
CA ALA A 308 0.57 -12.51 7.06
C ALA A 308 1.47 -12.92 5.88
N ASP A 309 0.86 -13.43 4.81
CA ASP A 309 1.55 -13.76 3.57
C ASP A 309 1.57 -12.55 2.65
N VAL A 310 2.55 -11.66 2.86
CA VAL A 310 2.70 -10.44 2.05
C VAL A 310 3.07 -10.71 0.60
N THR A 311 3.49 -11.94 0.23
CA THR A 311 3.72 -12.30 -1.18
C THR A 311 2.40 -12.40 -1.97
N ARG A 312 1.27 -12.53 -1.27
CA ARG A 312 -0.09 -12.47 -1.82
C ARG A 312 -0.64 -11.06 -1.89
N PHE A 313 0.09 -10.08 -1.37
CA PHE A 313 -0.31 -8.69 -1.54
C PHE A 313 -0.40 -8.37 -3.03
N ARG A 314 -1.51 -7.74 -3.43
CA ARG A 314 -1.69 -7.21 -4.77
C ARG A 314 -2.10 -5.77 -4.62
N ARG A 315 -1.31 -4.86 -5.18
CA ARG A 315 -1.67 -3.45 -5.12
C ARG A 315 -2.99 -3.26 -5.88
N PRO A 316 -4.06 -2.74 -5.26
CA PRO A 316 -5.28 -2.45 -5.99
C PRO A 316 -5.00 -1.32 -6.98
N ARG A 317 -5.40 -1.49 -8.24
CA ARG A 317 -5.40 -0.41 -9.23
C ARG A 317 -6.52 0.56 -8.86
N ILE A 318 -6.19 1.58 -8.07
CA ILE A 318 -7.13 2.65 -7.71
C ILE A 318 -7.14 3.65 -8.86
N ARG A 319 -8.05 3.45 -9.81
CA ARG A 319 -8.35 4.49 -10.79
C ARG A 319 -9.22 5.54 -10.11
N PRO A 320 -8.93 6.85 -10.27
CA PRO A 320 -9.91 7.86 -9.93
C PRO A 320 -11.20 7.49 -10.64
N ALA A 321 -12.33 7.49 -9.94
CA ALA A 321 -13.61 7.27 -10.59
C ALA A 321 -13.81 8.39 -11.62
N LEU A 322 -13.42 8.14 -12.87
CA LEU A 322 -13.85 8.96 -14.00
C LEU A 322 -15.37 9.00 -13.89
N THR A 323 -15.92 10.21 -13.96
CA THR A 323 -17.36 10.47 -14.03
C THR A 323 -17.92 9.83 -15.29
N GLU A 324 -18.00 8.51 -15.33
CA GLU A 324 -18.87 7.79 -16.24
C GLU A 324 -20.30 8.04 -15.74
N ALA A 325 -20.85 9.14 -16.23
CA ALA A 325 -22.28 9.35 -16.35
C ALA A 325 -22.84 8.28 -17.31
N GLY A 326 -22.95 7.04 -16.82
CA GLY A 326 -23.35 5.87 -17.60
C GLY A 326 -24.20 4.92 -16.77
N THR A 327 -25.52 5.05 -16.95
CA THR A 327 -26.57 4.04 -16.74
C THR A 327 -26.37 3.06 -15.57
N GLY A 328 -26.52 3.55 -14.33
CA GLY A 328 -26.87 2.67 -13.22
C GLY A 328 -28.34 2.29 -13.35
N THR A 329 -28.64 1.02 -13.59
CA THR A 329 -29.98 0.46 -13.33
C THR A 329 -30.45 0.91 -11.95
N ALA A 330 -31.69 1.43 -11.87
CA ALA A 330 -32.29 1.86 -10.60
C ALA A 330 -32.13 0.77 -9.52
N PRO A 331 -31.97 1.13 -8.24
CA PRO A 331 -31.83 0.16 -7.17
C PRO A 331 -32.99 -0.84 -7.24
N THR A 332 -32.68 -2.10 -7.54
CA THR A 332 -33.67 -3.17 -7.38
C THR A 332 -33.90 -3.30 -5.89
N GLY A 333 -35.11 -2.96 -5.43
CA GLY A 333 -35.52 -2.99 -4.02
C GLY A 333 -35.50 -4.40 -3.43
N SER A 334 -34.32 -5.01 -3.33
CA SER A 334 -34.13 -6.30 -2.67
C SER A 334 -33.97 -6.06 -1.18
N ASN A 335 -34.74 -6.80 -0.38
CA ASN A 335 -34.68 -6.76 1.09
C ASN A 335 -33.48 -7.59 1.63
N ARG A 336 -32.40 -7.72 0.85
CA ARG A 336 -31.20 -8.49 1.22
C ARG A 336 -30.13 -7.55 1.76
N LEU A 337 -29.44 -7.99 2.82
CA LEU A 337 -28.32 -7.28 3.42
C LEU A 337 -27.04 -8.11 3.25
N LEU A 338 -26.01 -7.48 2.70
CA LEU A 338 -24.65 -8.00 2.70
C LEU A 338 -23.82 -7.30 3.78
N ILE A 339 -23.33 -8.07 4.75
CA ILE A 339 -22.28 -7.64 5.67
C ILE A 339 -20.94 -8.04 5.08
N ILE A 340 -20.02 -7.09 4.97
CA ILE A 340 -18.63 -7.36 4.58
C ILE A 340 -17.76 -7.16 5.82
N LEU A 341 -16.97 -8.16 6.20
CA LEU A 341 -16.14 -8.14 7.40
C LEU A 341 -14.67 -8.09 7.02
N GLY A 342 -13.96 -7.07 7.50
CA GLY A 342 -12.51 -6.94 7.40
C GLY A 342 -11.90 -6.67 8.77
N ALA A 343 -10.70 -7.19 9.00
CA ALA A 343 -9.93 -6.94 10.21
C ALA A 343 -8.49 -6.55 9.85
N GLU A 344 -7.52 -6.85 10.72
CA GLU A 344 -6.11 -6.63 10.43
C GLU A 344 -5.70 -7.32 9.12
N GLY A 345 -5.05 -6.59 8.22
CA GLY A 345 -4.67 -7.08 6.88
C GLY A 345 -5.75 -6.98 5.80
N ALA A 346 -6.93 -6.42 6.09
CA ALA A 346 -8.05 -6.30 5.13
C ALA A 346 -8.14 -4.95 4.41
N HIS A 347 -7.37 -3.95 4.84
CA HIS A 347 -7.61 -2.55 4.44
C HIS A 347 -7.61 -2.34 2.91
N MET A 348 -6.74 -3.05 2.20
CA MET A 348 -6.65 -2.94 0.74
C MET A 348 -7.67 -3.80 -0.02
N ASP A 349 -8.30 -4.79 0.63
CA ASP A 349 -9.30 -5.67 -0.02
C ASP A 349 -10.55 -4.89 -0.44
N TRP A 350 -10.91 -3.85 0.32
CA TRP A 350 -12.08 -3.01 0.06
C TRP A 350 -12.07 -2.37 -1.32
N PHE A 351 -10.89 -2.05 -1.84
CA PHE A 351 -10.69 -1.37 -3.13
C PHE A 351 -10.81 -2.31 -4.34
N ARG A 352 -10.87 -3.63 -4.11
CA ARG A 352 -11.12 -4.63 -5.17
C ARG A 352 -12.59 -5.02 -5.28
N LEU A 353 -13.42 -4.58 -4.34
CA LEU A 353 -14.82 -4.94 -4.32
C LEU A 353 -15.61 -4.10 -5.35
N PRO A 354 -16.55 -4.71 -6.08
CA PRO A 354 -17.45 -4.00 -6.99
C PRO A 354 -18.56 -3.26 -6.20
N LEU A 355 -18.19 -2.41 -5.23
CA LEU A 355 -19.09 -1.79 -4.26
C LEU A 355 -20.25 -1.05 -4.92
N ARG A 356 -20.01 -0.31 -6.00
CA ARG A 356 -21.07 0.38 -6.76
C ARG A 356 -22.16 -0.60 -7.20
N ARG A 357 -21.78 -1.74 -7.78
CA ARG A 357 -22.73 -2.78 -8.24
C ARG A 357 -23.41 -3.48 -7.07
N LEU A 358 -22.67 -3.76 -6.00
CA LEU A 358 -23.21 -4.41 -4.79
C LEU A 358 -24.28 -3.54 -4.13
N CYS A 359 -23.99 -2.25 -3.94
CA CYS A 359 -24.91 -1.29 -3.35
C CYS A 359 -26.16 -1.04 -4.22
N CYS A 360 -26.07 -1.16 -5.55
CA CYS A 360 -27.25 -1.12 -6.42
C CYS A 360 -28.13 -2.38 -6.31
N ALA A 361 -27.55 -3.53 -5.93
CA ALA A 361 -28.27 -4.81 -5.83
C ALA A 361 -28.95 -5.03 -4.46
N GLY A 362 -28.47 -4.39 -3.41
CA GLY A 362 -29.04 -4.50 -2.07
C GLY A 362 -28.31 -3.61 -1.06
N LEU A 363 -28.69 -3.75 0.21
CA LEU A 363 -28.03 -2.99 1.28
C LEU A 363 -26.67 -3.61 1.59
N VAL A 364 -25.62 -2.79 1.69
CA VAL A 364 -24.26 -3.24 1.99
C VAL A 364 -23.70 -2.46 3.17
N ILE A 365 -23.26 -3.19 4.19
CA ILE A 365 -22.59 -2.64 5.36
C ILE A 365 -21.23 -3.33 5.52
N GLY A 366 -20.16 -2.54 5.50
CA GLY A 366 -18.83 -2.98 5.88
C GLY A 366 -18.59 -2.80 7.37
N LEU A 367 -17.92 -3.78 8.00
CA LEU A 367 -17.34 -3.63 9.33
C LEU A 367 -15.83 -3.88 9.23
N GLN A 368 -15.05 -2.83 9.43
CA GLN A 368 -13.59 -2.89 9.46
C GLN A 368 -13.11 -2.73 10.90
N LYS A 369 -12.16 -3.58 11.33
CA LYS A 369 -11.39 -3.31 12.55
C LYS A 369 -10.42 -2.16 12.26
N ILE A 370 -10.77 -0.95 12.72
CA ILE A 370 -9.98 0.28 12.59
C ILE A 370 -10.43 1.27 13.66
N ASP A 371 -9.58 2.18 14.13
CA ASP A 371 -10.08 3.25 15.00
C ASP A 371 -11.15 4.07 14.26
N GLU A 372 -12.24 4.38 14.93
CA GLU A 372 -13.37 5.10 14.34
C GLU A 372 -13.01 6.53 13.92
N ALA A 373 -11.97 7.12 14.51
CA ALA A 373 -11.44 8.40 14.07
C ALA A 373 -10.98 8.35 12.59
N PHE A 374 -10.62 7.17 12.10
CA PHE A 374 -10.17 6.95 10.72
C PHE A 374 -11.31 6.60 9.74
N LEU A 375 -12.49 6.22 10.24
CA LEU A 375 -13.62 5.85 9.38
C LEU A 375 -14.01 6.95 8.37
N PRO A 376 -14.08 8.25 8.73
CA PRO A 376 -14.43 9.28 7.77
C PRO A 376 -13.43 9.38 6.60
N GLY A 377 -12.12 9.33 6.87
CA GLY A 377 -11.12 9.38 5.82
C GLY A 377 -11.09 8.10 4.99
N PHE A 378 -11.29 6.94 5.61
CA PHE A 378 -11.36 5.68 4.87
C PHE A 378 -12.57 5.64 3.93
N CYS A 379 -13.74 6.12 4.37
CA CYS A 379 -14.90 6.29 3.51
C CYS A 379 -14.63 7.24 2.34
N ARG A 380 -13.93 8.38 2.57
CA ARG A 380 -13.56 9.30 1.47
C ARG A 380 -12.70 8.60 0.43
N LEU A 381 -11.73 7.79 0.83
CA LEU A 381 -10.88 7.06 -0.10
C LEU A 381 -11.65 5.99 -0.87
N ILE A 382 -12.54 5.24 -0.21
CA ILE A 382 -13.43 4.29 -0.88
C ILE A 382 -14.32 5.02 -1.89
N GLN A 383 -14.87 6.18 -1.53
CA GLN A 383 -15.68 6.98 -2.44
C GLN A 383 -14.89 7.48 -3.65
N ASN A 384 -13.68 8.01 -3.44
CA ASN A 384 -12.83 8.52 -4.53
C ASN A 384 -12.38 7.42 -5.50
N SER A 385 -12.17 6.21 -4.98
CA SER A 385 -11.69 5.05 -5.76
C SER A 385 -12.81 4.27 -6.46
N THR A 386 -14.00 4.17 -5.84
CA THR A 386 -15.08 3.31 -6.35
C THR A 386 -16.28 4.08 -6.89
N GLY A 387 -16.36 5.39 -6.64
CA GLY A 387 -17.48 6.25 -6.99
C GLY A 387 -18.77 6.00 -6.18
N VAL A 388 -18.77 5.07 -5.22
CA VAL A 388 -19.93 4.81 -4.36
C VAL A 388 -20.00 5.83 -3.22
N GLY A 389 -21.20 6.28 -2.86
CA GLY A 389 -21.38 7.12 -1.68
C GLY A 389 -21.10 6.33 -0.40
N ALA A 390 -19.89 6.46 0.15
CA ALA A 390 -19.44 5.75 1.34
C ALA A 390 -19.67 6.58 2.61
N ILE A 391 -20.39 6.04 3.59
CA ILE A 391 -20.86 6.75 4.78
C ILE A 391 -20.35 6.07 6.05
N PRO A 392 -19.62 6.80 6.92
CA PRO A 392 -19.17 6.24 8.19
C PRO A 392 -20.33 6.11 9.20
N LEU A 393 -20.42 4.96 9.87
CA LEU A 393 -21.42 4.65 10.89
C LEU A 393 -20.98 5.13 12.28
N LEU A 394 -20.91 6.46 12.47
CA LEU A 394 -20.55 7.10 13.74
C LEU A 394 -21.75 7.54 14.59
N GLY A 395 -22.93 7.60 13.99
CA GLY A 395 -24.19 7.98 14.64
C GLY A 395 -25.37 7.34 13.94
N SER A 396 -26.58 7.68 14.38
CA SER A 396 -27.82 7.11 13.82
C SER A 396 -27.92 7.40 12.31
N LYS A 397 -28.20 6.37 11.51
CA LYS A 397 -28.33 6.48 10.05
C LYS A 397 -29.52 5.70 9.54
N ASN A 398 -30.26 6.32 8.63
CA ASN A 398 -31.20 5.62 7.75
C ASN A 398 -30.41 4.89 6.67
N LEU A 399 -30.80 3.65 6.43
CA LEU A 399 -30.15 2.75 5.49
C LEU A 399 -30.91 2.77 4.16
N ASP A 400 -30.19 3.11 3.10
CA ASP A 400 -30.72 3.17 1.74
C ASP A 400 -29.81 2.35 0.81
N THR A 401 -30.41 1.67 -0.17
CA THR A 401 -29.66 1.05 -1.27
C THR A 401 -28.96 2.11 -2.12
N GLY A 402 -27.88 1.73 -2.80
CA GLY A 402 -27.04 2.63 -3.61
C GLY A 402 -25.95 3.36 -2.82
N ARG A 403 -25.93 3.19 -1.49
CA ARG A 403 -24.89 3.71 -0.59
C ARG A 403 -24.14 2.56 0.08
N PHE A 404 -22.89 2.83 0.43
CA PHE A 404 -22.05 1.92 1.21
C PHE A 404 -21.90 2.48 2.62
N TYR A 405 -22.20 1.67 3.63
CA TYR A 405 -22.05 2.07 5.03
C TYR A 405 -20.86 1.35 5.65
N LEU A 406 -19.95 2.08 6.30
CA LEU A 406 -18.77 1.49 6.91
C LEU A 406 -18.72 1.79 8.41
N GLY A 407 -18.63 0.75 9.22
CA GLY A 407 -18.52 0.86 10.67
C GLY A 407 -17.38 0.03 11.24
N ASN A 408 -17.32 0.01 12.57
CA ASN A 408 -16.45 -0.88 13.33
C ASN A 408 -17.32 -1.76 14.23
N ALA A 409 -17.15 -3.09 14.17
CA ALA A 409 -17.93 -4.04 14.96
C ALA A 409 -17.78 -3.85 16.48
N ALA A 410 -16.68 -3.25 16.96
CA ALA A 410 -16.47 -2.87 18.36
C ALA A 410 -17.54 -1.89 18.88
N ARG A 411 -18.26 -1.22 17.97
CA ARG A 411 -19.42 -0.39 18.25
C ARG A 411 -20.69 -1.22 18.03
N LYS A 412 -21.38 -1.55 19.11
CA LYS A 412 -22.70 -2.23 19.00
C LYS A 412 -23.73 -1.30 18.36
N ILE A 413 -24.79 -1.89 17.82
CA ILE A 413 -25.90 -1.17 17.21
C ILE A 413 -27.24 -1.57 17.81
N GLU A 414 -28.17 -0.63 17.81
CA GLU A 414 -29.60 -0.91 17.91
C GLU A 414 -30.24 -0.70 16.55
N VAL A 415 -31.30 -1.44 16.25
CA VAL A 415 -31.99 -1.41 14.96
C VAL A 415 -33.45 -1.08 15.19
N GLU A 416 -33.95 -0.06 14.50
CA GLU A 416 -35.37 0.24 14.43
C GLU A 416 -36.02 -0.52 13.26
N PRO A 417 -37.07 -1.33 13.51
CA PRO A 417 -37.80 -2.02 12.45
C PRO A 417 -38.67 -1.04 11.64
N HIS A 418 -38.84 -1.28 10.33
CA HIS A 418 -39.79 -0.53 9.53
C HIS A 418 -41.23 -0.92 9.89
N LYS A 419 -42.17 0.04 9.92
CA LYS A 419 -43.61 -0.20 10.17
C LYS A 419 -44.33 -1.04 9.08
N ALA A 420 -43.61 -1.60 8.11
CA ALA A 420 -44.17 -2.26 6.91
C ALA A 420 -43.42 -3.53 6.48
N GLY A 421 -42.80 -4.29 7.40
CA GLY A 421 -42.17 -5.58 7.07
C GLY A 421 -40.80 -5.50 6.37
N GLU A 422 -40.17 -4.32 6.35
CA GLU A 422 -38.76 -4.15 6.01
C GLU A 422 -37.92 -4.15 7.30
N ASP A 423 -36.91 -5.00 7.36
CA ASP A 423 -36.35 -5.49 8.64
C ASP A 423 -35.30 -4.55 9.27
N LEU A 424 -34.71 -3.62 8.50
CA LEU A 424 -33.69 -2.65 8.93
C LEU A 424 -33.89 -1.28 8.28
N LYS A 425 -34.43 -0.31 9.01
CA LYS A 425 -34.57 1.08 8.52
C LYS A 425 -33.47 1.99 9.04
N THR A 426 -33.29 1.97 10.36
CA THR A 426 -32.36 2.85 11.06
C THR A 426 -31.42 2.01 11.91
N ILE A 427 -30.13 2.30 11.83
CA ILE A 427 -29.11 1.76 12.75
C ILE A 427 -28.68 2.88 13.68
N HIS A 428 -28.61 2.55 14.98
CA HIS A 428 -28.20 3.44 16.06
C HIS A 428 -26.94 2.88 16.73
N PRO A 429 -25.75 3.41 16.44
CA PRO A 429 -24.54 3.05 17.15
C PRO A 429 -24.64 3.37 18.65
N VAL A 430 -24.34 2.40 19.51
CA VAL A 430 -24.40 2.54 20.97
C VAL A 430 -23.10 3.18 21.50
N SER A 431 -23.21 4.08 22.47
CA SER A 431 -22.06 4.85 22.99
C SER A 431 -20.95 3.99 23.61
N LYS A 432 -21.26 2.81 24.15
CA LYS A 432 -20.28 1.92 24.79
C LYS A 432 -19.58 1.02 23.77
N ARG A 433 -18.25 1.17 23.66
CA ARG A 433 -17.40 0.26 22.89
C ARG A 433 -17.22 -1.07 23.62
N VAL A 434 -17.11 -2.14 22.86
CA VAL A 434 -16.78 -3.49 23.32
C VAL A 434 -15.57 -4.02 22.57
N ASP A 435 -15.00 -5.11 23.07
CA ASP A 435 -14.02 -5.88 22.30
C ASP A 435 -14.58 -6.24 20.92
N TRP A 436 -13.76 -6.15 19.88
CA TRP A 436 -14.17 -6.33 18.49
C TRP A 436 -14.75 -7.73 18.23
N ARG A 437 -14.26 -8.77 18.91
CA ARG A 437 -14.81 -10.14 18.78
C ARG A 437 -16.24 -10.19 19.29
N LYS A 438 -16.44 -9.65 20.49
CA LYS A 438 -17.77 -9.58 21.14
C LYS A 438 -18.74 -8.72 20.32
N GLY A 439 -18.23 -7.64 19.74
CA GLY A 439 -18.97 -6.78 18.83
C GLY A 439 -19.41 -7.49 17.55
N THR A 440 -18.49 -8.18 16.88
CA THR A 440 -18.76 -8.98 15.67
C THR A 440 -19.80 -10.06 15.94
N ARG A 441 -19.66 -10.80 17.05
CA ARG A 441 -20.67 -11.78 17.50
C ARG A 441 -22.05 -11.13 17.66
N TYR A 442 -22.12 -10.02 18.38
CA TYR A 442 -23.38 -9.30 18.58
C TYR A 442 -24.03 -8.84 17.27
N TRP A 443 -23.26 -8.24 16.36
CA TRP A 443 -23.76 -7.79 15.05
C TRP A 443 -24.33 -8.96 14.23
N LEU A 444 -23.56 -10.04 14.11
CA LEU A 444 -23.96 -11.18 13.30
C LEU A 444 -25.14 -11.96 13.91
N GLU A 445 -25.18 -12.14 15.24
CA GLU A 445 -26.33 -12.75 15.92
C GLU A 445 -27.60 -11.93 15.69
N LEU A 446 -27.56 -10.63 15.99
CA LEU A 446 -28.70 -9.72 15.84
C LEU A 446 -29.24 -9.71 14.41
N LEU A 447 -28.37 -9.61 13.41
CA LEU A 447 -28.79 -9.56 12.00
C LEU A 447 -29.29 -10.91 11.51
N SER A 448 -28.67 -12.01 11.94
CA SER A 448 -29.07 -13.35 11.52
C SER A 448 -30.45 -13.75 12.08
N ASP A 449 -30.76 -13.35 13.32
CA ASP A 449 -32.05 -13.59 13.94
C ASP A 449 -33.19 -12.83 13.23
N ARG A 450 -32.88 -11.67 12.65
CA ARG A 450 -33.87 -10.82 11.96
C ARG A 450 -34.04 -11.17 10.49
N LEU A 451 -32.95 -11.45 9.79
CA LEU A 451 -32.94 -11.58 8.33
C LEU A 451 -32.87 -13.02 7.84
N GLY A 452 -32.33 -13.95 8.64
CA GLY A 452 -32.10 -15.34 8.25
C GLY A 452 -31.45 -15.47 6.86
N SER A 453 -32.15 -16.09 5.91
CA SER A 453 -31.68 -16.29 4.52
C SER A 453 -31.49 -15.01 3.69
N LYS A 454 -31.98 -13.85 4.16
CA LYS A 454 -31.75 -12.56 3.51
C LYS A 454 -30.39 -11.94 3.88
N LEU A 455 -29.69 -12.50 4.87
CA LEU A 455 -28.36 -12.06 5.29
C LEU A 455 -27.27 -12.81 4.50
N GLY A 456 -26.36 -12.06 3.89
CA GLY A 456 -25.07 -12.53 3.44
C GLY A 456 -23.97 -11.97 4.32
N VAL A 457 -22.93 -12.77 4.57
CA VAL A 457 -21.71 -12.32 5.23
C VAL A 457 -20.54 -12.68 4.34
N PHE A 458 -19.85 -11.67 3.82
CA PHE A 458 -18.61 -11.83 3.07
C PHE A 458 -17.41 -11.54 3.97
N PHE A 459 -16.49 -12.49 4.06
CA PHE A 459 -15.30 -12.39 4.89
C PHE A 459 -14.07 -12.07 4.02
N LEU A 460 -13.47 -10.90 4.26
CA LEU A 460 -12.22 -10.46 3.64
C LEU A 460 -11.01 -11.11 4.33
N SER A 461 -9.80 -10.70 3.94
CA SER A 461 -8.57 -10.96 4.68
C SER A 461 -8.74 -10.53 6.14
N ALA A 462 -8.36 -11.38 7.08
CA ALA A 462 -8.45 -11.03 8.50
C ALA A 462 -7.61 -11.98 9.34
N ALA A 463 -6.72 -11.40 10.15
CA ALA A 463 -5.95 -12.12 11.15
C ALA A 463 -6.78 -12.31 12.44
N HIS A 464 -7.90 -13.00 12.30
CA HIS A 464 -8.87 -13.14 13.37
C HIS A 464 -9.71 -14.41 13.24
N SER A 465 -9.91 -15.18 14.30
CA SER A 465 -10.85 -16.32 14.27
C SER A 465 -12.29 -15.87 14.53
N LEU A 466 -13.26 -16.48 13.83
CA LEU A 466 -14.67 -16.41 14.22
C LEU A 466 -14.98 -17.49 15.26
N ASP A 467 -15.84 -17.15 16.20
CA ASP A 467 -16.31 -18.05 17.25
C ASP A 467 -17.06 -19.27 16.65
N PRO A 468 -16.75 -20.50 17.07
CA PRO A 468 -17.37 -21.71 16.52
C PRO A 468 -18.90 -21.73 16.63
N ASP A 469 -19.44 -21.34 17.79
CA ASP A 469 -20.88 -21.35 18.03
C ASP A 469 -21.61 -20.34 17.13
N LEU A 470 -20.92 -19.25 16.81
CA LEU A 470 -21.44 -18.22 15.91
C LEU A 470 -21.53 -18.73 14.47
N VAL A 471 -20.51 -19.48 14.01
CA VAL A 471 -20.53 -20.10 12.67
C VAL A 471 -21.73 -21.04 12.55
N GLU A 472 -21.94 -21.92 13.54
CA GLU A 472 -23.07 -22.85 13.54
C GLU A 472 -24.41 -22.12 13.56
N ARG A 473 -24.53 -21.06 14.38
CA ARG A 473 -25.76 -20.26 14.45
C ARG A 473 -26.10 -19.60 13.12
N LEU A 474 -25.09 -19.06 12.42
CA LEU A 474 -25.29 -18.45 11.10
C LEU A 474 -25.75 -19.47 10.06
N GLN A 475 -25.21 -20.71 10.11
CA GLN A 475 -25.67 -21.79 9.24
C GLN A 475 -27.11 -22.22 9.57
N ARG A 476 -27.47 -22.29 10.85
CA ARG A 476 -28.84 -22.62 11.32
C ARG A 476 -29.87 -21.56 10.90
N SER A 477 -29.54 -20.28 10.96
CA SER A 477 -30.40 -19.19 10.49
C SER A 477 -30.48 -19.09 8.96
N ARG A 478 -29.72 -19.94 8.24
CA ARG A 478 -29.59 -19.97 6.78
C ARG A 478 -28.96 -18.70 6.19
N ALA A 479 -28.20 -17.94 6.99
CA ALA A 479 -27.38 -16.85 6.47
C ALA A 479 -26.34 -17.40 5.49
N ARG A 480 -26.09 -16.69 4.39
CA ARG A 480 -25.13 -17.11 3.38
C ARG A 480 -23.73 -16.67 3.77
N LEU A 481 -22.85 -17.62 4.06
CA LEU A 481 -21.45 -17.36 4.40
C LEU A 481 -20.60 -17.43 3.13
N ILE A 482 -19.98 -16.32 2.77
CA ILE A 482 -19.17 -16.17 1.57
C ILE A 482 -17.73 -15.91 1.98
N LEU A 483 -16.80 -16.78 1.59
CA LEU A 483 -15.39 -16.73 1.94
C LEU A 483 -14.55 -16.25 0.76
N SER A 484 -13.61 -15.35 1.04
CA SER A 484 -12.56 -15.00 0.08
C SER A 484 -11.67 -16.21 -0.21
N ARG A 485 -11.27 -16.39 -1.48
CA ARG A 485 -10.31 -17.45 -1.83
C ARG A 485 -8.96 -17.22 -1.14
N ARG A 486 -8.37 -18.29 -0.58
CA ARG A 486 -7.09 -18.24 0.16
C ARG A 486 -5.94 -17.55 -0.58
N ASN A 487 -5.85 -17.73 -1.89
CA ASN A 487 -4.77 -17.15 -2.70
C ASN A 487 -4.92 -15.64 -2.90
N GLY A 488 -6.07 -15.06 -2.56
CA GLY A 488 -6.36 -13.63 -2.73
C GLY A 488 -6.28 -12.80 -1.46
N VAL A 489 -6.00 -13.41 -0.30
CA VAL A 489 -5.95 -12.75 1.01
C VAL A 489 -4.57 -12.83 1.63
N VAL A 490 -4.17 -11.75 2.31
CA VAL A 490 -2.90 -11.65 3.03
C VAL A 490 -2.96 -12.42 4.36
N CYS A 491 -4.10 -12.40 5.05
CA CYS A 491 -4.33 -13.10 6.31
C CYS A 491 -5.47 -14.12 6.15
N THR A 492 -5.20 -15.41 6.36
CA THR A 492 -6.19 -16.49 6.14
C THR A 492 -6.94 -16.93 7.41
N GLU A 493 -6.54 -16.46 8.60
CA GLU A 493 -7.00 -17.01 9.88
C GLU A 493 -8.53 -17.02 10.04
N LEU A 494 -9.22 -15.99 9.57
CA LEU A 494 -10.69 -15.91 9.61
C LEU A 494 -11.35 -16.97 8.72
N VAL A 495 -10.90 -17.03 7.47
CA VAL A 495 -11.36 -18.00 6.48
C VAL A 495 -11.11 -19.43 6.98
N ASP A 496 -9.92 -19.67 7.52
CA ASP A 496 -9.49 -20.98 8.02
C ASP A 496 -10.28 -21.40 9.26
N SER A 497 -10.58 -20.45 10.16
CA SER A 497 -11.44 -20.70 11.31
C SER A 497 -12.84 -21.09 10.88
N ILE A 498 -13.45 -20.35 9.96
CA ILE A 498 -14.82 -20.64 9.50
C ILE A 498 -14.88 -22.01 8.83
N GLN A 499 -13.94 -22.31 7.92
CA GLN A 499 -13.87 -23.60 7.24
C GLN A 499 -13.69 -24.78 8.22
N ARG A 500 -12.89 -24.59 9.28
CA ARG A 500 -12.65 -25.63 10.30
C ARG A 500 -13.92 -25.96 11.09
N HIS A 501 -14.73 -24.96 11.41
CA HIS A 501 -15.94 -25.15 12.23
C HIS A 501 -17.18 -25.49 11.40
N ALA A 502 -17.23 -25.11 10.12
CA ALA A 502 -18.35 -25.41 9.22
C ALA A 502 -18.36 -26.86 8.68
N ARG A 503 -17.48 -27.75 9.15
CA ARG A 503 -17.22 -29.09 8.57
C ARG A 503 -18.46 -29.98 8.41
N SER A 504 -19.48 -29.84 9.25
CA SER A 504 -20.73 -30.62 9.15
C SER A 504 -21.66 -30.16 8.03
N ASP A 505 -21.46 -28.96 7.47
CA ASP A 505 -22.32 -28.34 6.47
C ASP A 505 -21.45 -27.51 5.47
N ALA A 506 -20.33 -28.11 5.06
CA ALA A 506 -19.30 -27.44 4.25
C ALA A 506 -19.83 -27.04 2.86
N ASP A 507 -20.81 -27.77 2.33
CA ASP A 507 -21.44 -27.51 1.02
C ASP A 507 -22.22 -26.18 0.98
N ARG A 508 -22.47 -25.56 2.14
CA ARG A 508 -23.15 -24.27 2.25
C ARG A 508 -22.19 -23.08 2.34
N LEU A 509 -20.89 -23.33 2.46
CA LEU A 509 -19.89 -22.27 2.33
C LEU A 509 -19.71 -21.94 0.85
N VAL A 510 -19.84 -20.66 0.52
CA VAL A 510 -19.62 -20.20 -0.86
C VAL A 510 -18.29 -19.48 -0.94
N TRP A 511 -17.54 -19.74 -2.00
CA TRP A 511 -16.24 -19.10 -2.24
C TRP A 511 -16.36 -18.09 -3.36
N ALA A 512 -15.85 -16.88 -3.14
CA ALA A 512 -15.84 -15.82 -4.15
C ALA A 512 -14.47 -15.12 -4.17
N THR A 513 -14.08 -14.63 -5.34
CA THR A 513 -13.11 -13.52 -5.40
C THR A 513 -13.85 -12.21 -5.14
N PRO A 514 -13.16 -11.11 -4.78
CA PRO A 514 -13.78 -9.79 -4.68
C PRO A 514 -14.62 -9.42 -5.90
N GLU A 515 -14.13 -9.72 -7.11
CA GLU A 515 -14.78 -9.42 -8.39
C GLU A 515 -16.00 -10.33 -8.65
N GLY A 516 -15.88 -11.62 -8.31
CA GLY A 516 -16.94 -12.62 -8.45
C GLY A 516 -18.03 -12.55 -7.37
N LEU A 517 -17.89 -11.69 -6.36
CA LEU A 517 -18.85 -11.56 -5.26
C LEU A 517 -20.26 -11.22 -5.75
N MET A 518 -20.38 -10.44 -6.82
CA MET A 518 -21.67 -10.07 -7.41
C MET A 518 -22.46 -11.28 -7.91
N GLU A 519 -21.80 -12.24 -8.55
CA GLU A 519 -22.44 -13.42 -9.14
C GLU A 519 -22.97 -14.32 -8.03
N VAL A 520 -22.16 -14.49 -6.98
CA VAL A 520 -22.53 -15.25 -5.78
C VAL A 520 -23.66 -14.57 -5.02
N TRP A 521 -23.64 -13.25 -4.87
CA TRP A 521 -24.64 -12.54 -4.09
C TRP A 521 -26.01 -12.44 -4.76
N LYS A 522 -26.06 -12.40 -6.10
CA LYS A 522 -27.31 -12.40 -6.86
C LYS A 522 -28.07 -13.72 -6.73
N GLN A 523 -27.35 -14.84 -6.68
CA GLN A 523 -27.92 -16.19 -6.48
C GLN A 523 -28.58 -16.30 -5.10
#